data_AF-A0A7Y5BZ64-F1
#
_entry.id   AF-A0A7Y5BZ64-F1
#
_cell.length_a   1.000
_cell.length_b   1.000
_cell.length_c   1.000
_cell.angle_alpha   90.00
_cell.angle_beta   90.00
_cell.angle_gamma   90.00
#
_symmetry.space_group_name_H-M   'P 1'
#
loop_
_entity.id
_entity.type
_entity.pdbx_description
1 polymer ?
#
loop_
_entity_poly.entity_id
_entity_poly.type
_entity_poly.pdbx_seq_one_letter_code
_entity_poly.pdbx_strand_id
1 'polypeptide(L)'
;NQLVARAHAVVYQGEPLAWKRLWRFVRVGYPRLFRENWRFILTAALLFIIPAVLSGFIVYFQPDASQWLLPAQAQDLRETIEQKDLWTDIPVSERPYASAFIMRNNIQVSFLAFGSGVTAGIWTVWVMVFNGLMLGGLTGLTGHYGVGWELWEFVIGHGVVELSVIFIAGGAGLSLGWAILRPGLLRRRDALALAARRSVRLIMMCVPLLVLAGTIEGFISPSETIPAFVKWGVGIGTGAGLYGYLLLGGRSRKVMRETT
;
A
#
# COMPACT_ATOMS: atom_id res chain seq x y z
N ASN A 1 -28.31 34.25 -33.26
CA ASN A 1 -27.57 32.96 -33.20
C ASN A 1 -26.30 32.93 -32.33
N GLN A 2 -26.02 33.94 -31.48
CA GLN A 2 -24.86 33.88 -30.57
C GLN A 2 -25.14 33.07 -29.28
N LEU A 3 -26.40 33.00 -28.83
CA LEU A 3 -26.82 32.20 -27.67
C LEU A 3 -26.66 30.69 -27.93
N VAL A 4 -27.04 30.23 -29.13
CA VAL A 4 -26.88 28.81 -29.53
C VAL A 4 -25.39 28.44 -29.65
N ALA A 5 -24.54 29.34 -30.18
CA ALA A 5 -23.09 29.11 -30.26
C ALA A 5 -22.41 29.08 -28.87
N ARG A 6 -22.87 29.91 -27.91
CA ARG A 6 -22.35 29.89 -26.52
C ARG A 6 -22.83 28.66 -25.74
N ALA A 7 -24.08 28.23 -25.94
CA ALA A 7 -24.59 26.99 -25.36
C ALA A 7 -23.85 25.76 -25.95
N HIS A 8 -23.54 25.79 -27.25
CA HIS A 8 -22.74 24.76 -27.91
C HIS A 8 -21.31 24.67 -27.31
N ALA A 9 -20.65 25.80 -27.02
CA ALA A 9 -19.32 25.80 -26.40
C ALA A 9 -19.31 25.28 -24.94
N VAL A 10 -20.41 25.41 -24.20
CA VAL A 10 -20.55 24.87 -22.82
C VAL A 10 -20.81 23.37 -22.83
N VAL A 11 -21.50 22.85 -23.86
CA VAL A 11 -21.81 21.43 -24.00
C VAL A 11 -20.68 20.64 -24.70
N TYR A 12 -19.90 21.27 -25.58
CA TYR A 12 -18.83 20.62 -26.37
C TYR A 12 -17.38 20.86 -25.90
N GLN A 13 -17.15 21.46 -24.73
CA GLN A 13 -15.80 21.47 -24.12
C GLN A 13 -15.45 20.11 -23.50
N GLY A 14 -15.33 19.08 -24.33
CA GLY A 14 -14.76 17.80 -23.96
C GLY A 14 -13.25 17.89 -23.72
N GLU A 15 -12.85 17.94 -22.45
CA GLU A 15 -11.80 17.08 -21.84
C GLU A 15 -10.26 17.23 -22.12
N PRO A 16 -9.63 18.30 -22.69
CA PRO A 16 -8.16 18.43 -22.62
C PRO A 16 -7.66 18.98 -21.27
N LEU A 17 -8.52 19.65 -20.50
CA LEU A 17 -8.16 20.25 -19.20
C LEU A 17 -8.17 19.24 -18.04
N ALA A 18 -8.99 18.18 -18.11
CA ALA A 18 -9.05 17.14 -17.08
C ALA A 18 -7.78 16.28 -17.08
N TRP A 19 -7.37 15.77 -18.25
CA TRP A 19 -6.17 14.94 -18.40
C TRP A 19 -4.88 15.69 -18.00
N LYS A 20 -4.71 16.93 -18.45
CA LYS A 20 -3.55 17.77 -18.05
C LYS A 20 -3.51 18.01 -16.55
N ARG A 21 -4.66 18.18 -15.88
CA ARG A 21 -4.74 18.35 -14.42
C ARG A 21 -4.40 17.05 -13.68
N LEU A 22 -4.90 15.90 -14.15
CA LEU A 22 -4.56 14.60 -13.60
C LEU A 22 -3.06 14.34 -13.70
N TRP A 23 -2.44 14.51 -14.87
CA TRP A 23 -1.00 14.32 -15.04
C TRP A 23 -0.16 15.27 -14.19
N ARG A 24 -0.58 16.52 -14.06
CA ARG A 24 0.07 17.46 -13.14
C ARG A 24 -0.06 17.01 -11.69
N PHE A 25 -1.24 16.53 -11.30
CA PHE A 25 -1.46 15.98 -9.97
C PHE A 25 -0.55 14.77 -9.73
N VAL A 26 -0.52 13.78 -10.63
CA VAL A 26 0.39 12.63 -10.51
C VAL A 26 1.84 13.10 -10.41
N ARG A 27 2.36 13.83 -11.40
CA ARG A 27 3.80 14.18 -11.42
C ARG A 27 4.27 15.09 -10.28
N VAL A 28 3.41 16.00 -9.80
CA VAL A 28 3.81 17.06 -8.87
C VAL A 28 2.98 17.05 -7.58
N GLY A 29 1.66 16.93 -7.71
CA GLY A 29 0.72 17.00 -6.58
C GLY A 29 0.83 15.81 -5.63
N TYR A 30 0.93 14.59 -6.15
CA TYR A 30 0.89 13.36 -5.37
C TYR A 30 2.15 13.18 -4.52
N PRO A 31 3.39 13.33 -5.04
CA PRO A 31 4.60 13.30 -4.21
C PRO A 31 4.61 14.37 -3.11
N ARG A 32 4.10 15.57 -3.40
CA ARG A 32 3.95 16.63 -2.38
C ARG A 32 2.97 16.20 -1.31
N LEU A 33 1.80 15.70 -1.71
CA LEU A 33 0.77 15.23 -0.80
C LEU A 33 1.26 14.08 0.10
N PHE A 34 2.02 13.14 -0.45
CA PHE A 34 2.70 12.09 0.31
C PHE A 34 3.62 12.70 1.38
N ARG A 35 4.53 13.59 0.97
CA ARG A 35 5.48 14.25 1.90
C ARG A 35 4.80 15.14 2.92
N GLU A 36 3.65 15.73 2.63
CA GLU A 36 2.91 16.52 3.62
C GLU A 36 2.20 15.62 4.67
N ASN A 37 1.97 14.34 4.36
CA ASN A 37 1.31 13.37 5.25
C ASN A 37 2.29 12.33 5.86
N TRP A 38 3.60 12.52 5.66
CA TRP A 38 4.63 11.52 6.00
C TRP A 38 4.56 11.02 7.44
N ARG A 39 4.16 11.87 8.39
CA ARG A 39 4.06 11.49 9.81
C ARG A 39 3.01 10.41 10.03
N PHE A 40 1.82 10.56 9.45
CA PHE A 40 0.77 9.56 9.55
C PHE A 40 1.15 8.27 8.83
N ILE A 41 1.79 8.39 7.65
CA ILE A 41 2.26 7.24 6.87
C ILE A 41 3.33 6.47 7.65
N LEU A 42 4.28 7.19 8.27
CA LEU A 42 5.30 6.58 9.13
C LEU A 42 4.68 5.92 10.35
N THR A 43 3.70 6.57 11.01
CA THR A 43 2.98 5.95 12.13
C THR A 43 2.27 4.67 11.70
N ALA A 44 1.60 4.67 10.54
CA ALA A 44 0.97 3.47 10.00
C ALA A 44 2.01 2.38 9.69
N ALA A 45 3.14 2.73 9.09
CA ALA A 45 4.24 1.81 8.82
C ALA A 45 4.79 1.20 10.12
N LEU A 46 4.99 2.00 11.18
CA LEU A 46 5.46 1.51 12.48
C LEU A 46 4.43 0.60 13.16
N LEU A 47 3.15 0.96 13.11
CA LEU A 47 2.04 0.13 13.62
C LEU A 47 1.93 -1.21 12.90
N PHE A 48 2.47 -1.34 11.70
CA PHE A 48 2.51 -2.60 10.95
C PHE A 48 3.81 -3.35 11.19
N ILE A 49 4.95 -2.69 11.00
CA ILE A 49 6.28 -3.30 11.03
C ILE A 49 6.67 -3.76 12.43
N ILE A 50 6.37 -2.99 13.48
CA ILE A 50 6.72 -3.39 14.85
C ILE A 50 6.01 -4.71 15.23
N PRO A 51 4.68 -4.84 15.09
CA PRO A 51 4.02 -6.13 15.31
C PRO A 51 4.50 -7.23 14.38
N ALA A 52 4.83 -6.93 13.12
CA ALA A 52 5.37 -7.93 12.20
C ALA A 52 6.71 -8.50 12.69
N VAL A 53 7.65 -7.66 13.12
CA VAL A 53 8.93 -8.10 13.65
C VAL A 53 8.75 -8.89 14.93
N LEU A 54 7.90 -8.41 15.86
CA LEU A 54 7.63 -9.11 17.12
C LEU A 54 6.99 -10.49 16.89
N SER A 55 5.94 -10.55 16.07
CA SER A 55 5.25 -11.80 15.71
C SER A 55 6.21 -12.77 15.01
N GLY A 56 6.98 -12.30 14.04
CA GLY A 56 7.94 -13.14 13.32
C GLY A 56 9.04 -13.68 14.21
N PHE A 57 9.58 -12.86 15.12
CA PHE A 57 10.57 -13.31 16.09
C PHE A 57 9.98 -14.37 17.05
N ILE A 58 8.79 -14.12 17.60
CA ILE A 58 8.12 -15.06 18.51
C ILE A 58 7.86 -16.39 17.79
N VAL A 59 7.24 -16.37 16.61
CA VAL A 59 6.90 -17.59 15.88
C VAL A 59 8.15 -18.34 15.39
N TYR A 60 9.22 -17.65 15.03
CA TYR A 60 10.47 -18.29 14.63
C TYR A 60 11.07 -19.16 15.74
N PHE A 61 11.05 -18.68 17.00
CA PHE A 61 11.60 -19.42 18.15
C PHE A 61 10.57 -20.33 18.83
N GLN A 62 9.27 -20.05 18.67
CA GLN A 62 8.16 -20.79 19.24
C GLN A 62 7.09 -20.99 18.16
N PRO A 63 7.22 -21.97 17.26
CA PRO A 63 6.31 -22.16 16.13
C PRO A 63 4.85 -22.40 16.55
N ASP A 64 4.63 -22.99 17.72
CA ASP A 64 3.29 -23.16 18.32
C ASP A 64 2.58 -21.83 18.60
N ALA A 65 3.33 -20.72 18.72
CA ALA A 65 2.75 -19.40 18.85
C ALA A 65 1.88 -19.00 17.64
N SER A 66 2.13 -19.58 16.46
CA SER A 66 1.31 -19.33 15.29
C SER A 66 -0.13 -19.82 15.43
N GLN A 67 -0.46 -20.75 16.33
CA GLN A 67 -1.85 -21.20 16.56
C GLN A 67 -2.75 -20.08 17.10
N TRP A 68 -2.18 -19.16 17.89
CA TRP A 68 -2.93 -18.07 18.52
C TRP A 68 -2.56 -16.68 17.98
N LEU A 69 -1.43 -16.53 17.29
CA LEU A 69 -1.06 -15.29 16.58
C LEU A 69 -1.64 -15.21 15.16
N LEU A 70 -1.75 -16.33 14.46
CA LEU A 70 -2.32 -16.34 13.11
C LEU A 70 -3.83 -16.57 13.17
N PRO A 71 -4.61 -15.87 12.34
CA PRO A 71 -6.05 -16.07 12.28
C PRO A 71 -6.39 -17.46 11.72
N ALA A 72 -7.63 -17.92 11.97
CA ALA A 72 -8.11 -19.22 11.52
C ALA A 72 -7.90 -19.44 10.00
N GLN A 73 -8.06 -18.41 9.18
CA GLN A 73 -7.86 -18.49 7.72
C GLN A 73 -6.41 -18.73 7.30
N ALA A 74 -5.44 -18.49 8.19
CA ALA A 74 -4.02 -18.72 7.94
C ALA A 74 -3.53 -20.05 8.53
N GLN A 75 -4.40 -20.81 9.20
CA GLN A 75 -4.04 -22.13 9.77
C GLN A 75 -3.85 -23.17 8.66
N ASP A 76 -4.59 -23.10 7.56
CA ASP A 76 -4.38 -23.96 6.39
C ASP A 76 -2.97 -23.79 5.80
N LEU A 77 -2.45 -22.56 5.83
CA LEU A 77 -1.08 -22.25 5.39
C LEU A 77 -0.04 -22.83 6.34
N ARG A 78 -0.35 -22.94 7.64
CA ARG A 78 0.57 -23.51 8.63
C ARG A 78 0.89 -24.96 8.29
N GLU A 79 -0.13 -25.80 8.06
CA GLU A 79 0.09 -27.22 7.71
C GLU A 79 0.98 -27.38 6.47
N THR A 80 0.78 -26.52 5.47
CA THR A 80 1.60 -26.46 4.25
C THR A 80 3.06 -26.09 4.57
N ILE A 81 3.28 -25.05 5.39
CA ILE A 81 4.62 -24.62 5.80
C ILE A 81 5.33 -25.69 6.65
N GLU A 82 4.62 -26.38 7.54
CA GLU A 82 5.19 -27.45 8.37
C GLU A 82 5.73 -28.62 7.52
N GLN A 83 5.09 -28.87 6.38
CA GLN A 83 5.52 -29.84 5.36
C GLN A 83 6.66 -29.33 4.46
N LYS A 84 7.17 -28.12 4.75
CA LYS A 84 8.20 -27.42 3.95
C LYS A 84 7.75 -27.10 2.53
N ASP A 85 6.48 -26.79 2.37
CA ASP A 85 5.90 -26.33 1.12
C ASP A 85 5.36 -24.91 1.28
N LEU A 86 5.07 -24.23 0.17
CA LEU A 86 4.55 -22.87 0.15
C LEU A 86 3.43 -22.74 -0.89
N TRP A 87 2.44 -21.90 -0.57
CA TRP A 87 1.39 -21.48 -1.51
C TRP A 87 1.92 -20.64 -2.70
N THR A 88 3.23 -20.40 -2.76
CA THR A 88 3.90 -19.58 -3.78
C THR A 88 4.17 -20.35 -5.07
N ASP A 89 4.15 -21.68 -5.04
CA ASP A 89 4.22 -22.50 -6.25
C ASP A 89 2.83 -22.61 -6.90
N ILE A 90 2.53 -21.67 -7.80
CA ILE A 90 1.21 -21.54 -8.40
C ILE A 90 1.26 -22.05 -9.86
N PRO A 91 0.44 -23.05 -10.23
CA PRO A 91 0.34 -23.54 -11.60
C PRO A 91 0.06 -22.41 -12.60
N VAL A 92 0.69 -22.45 -13.78
CA VAL A 92 0.59 -21.39 -14.79
C VAL A 92 -0.85 -21.05 -15.15
N SER A 93 -1.74 -22.05 -15.20
CA SER A 93 -3.17 -21.89 -15.47
C SER A 93 -3.94 -21.13 -14.37
N GLU A 94 -3.44 -21.15 -13.13
CA GLU A 94 -4.11 -20.59 -11.96
C GLU A 94 -3.55 -19.21 -11.56
N ARG A 95 -2.34 -18.87 -12.02
CA ARG A 95 -1.67 -17.59 -11.74
C ARG A 95 -2.54 -16.35 -11.93
N PRO A 96 -3.33 -16.19 -13.03
CA PRO A 96 -4.20 -15.02 -13.18
C PRO A 96 -5.27 -14.93 -12.09
N TYR A 97 -5.82 -16.06 -11.66
CA TYR A 97 -6.84 -16.12 -10.62
C TYR A 97 -6.24 -15.81 -9.24
N ALA A 98 -5.12 -16.46 -8.89
CA ALA A 98 -4.42 -16.23 -7.63
C ALA A 98 -3.99 -14.76 -7.48
N SER A 99 -3.39 -14.19 -8.53
CA SER A 99 -3.03 -12.77 -8.61
C SER A 99 -4.24 -11.85 -8.37
N ALA A 100 -5.35 -12.10 -9.05
CA ALA A 100 -6.56 -11.30 -8.87
C ALA A 100 -7.12 -11.42 -7.44
N PHE A 101 -7.06 -12.61 -6.84
CA PHE A 101 -7.50 -12.86 -5.48
C PHE A 101 -6.66 -12.09 -4.46
N ILE A 102 -5.33 -12.17 -4.55
CA ILE A 102 -4.41 -11.51 -3.61
C ILE A 102 -4.46 -9.98 -3.79
N MET A 103 -4.43 -9.51 -5.04
CA MET A 103 -4.61 -8.09 -5.36
C MET A 103 -5.91 -7.53 -4.77
N ARG A 104 -7.04 -8.26 -4.90
CA ARG A 104 -8.32 -7.86 -4.30
C ARG A 104 -8.22 -7.78 -2.78
N ASN A 105 -7.54 -8.73 -2.13
CA ASN A 105 -7.30 -8.70 -0.69
C ASN A 105 -6.54 -7.43 -0.28
N ASN A 106 -5.43 -7.12 -0.95
CA ASN A 106 -4.63 -5.93 -0.62
C ASN A 106 -5.36 -4.60 -0.89
N ILE A 107 -6.19 -4.56 -1.94
CA ILE A 107 -7.11 -3.44 -2.17
C ILE A 107 -8.10 -3.32 -1.00
N GLN A 108 -8.73 -4.43 -0.58
CA GLN A 108 -9.69 -4.44 0.52
C GLN A 108 -9.05 -3.99 1.83
N VAL A 109 -7.86 -4.50 2.19
CA VAL A 109 -7.09 -4.07 3.37
C VAL A 109 -6.78 -2.58 3.32
N SER A 110 -6.32 -2.09 2.16
CA SER A 110 -6.00 -0.66 1.98
C SER A 110 -7.23 0.23 2.17
N PHE A 111 -8.36 -0.10 1.55
CA PHE A 111 -9.60 0.66 1.71
C PHE A 111 -10.17 0.55 3.12
N LEU A 112 -10.05 -0.61 3.77
CA LEU A 112 -10.47 -0.79 5.17
C LEU A 112 -9.60 0.06 6.10
N ALA A 113 -8.27 0.04 5.95
CA ALA A 113 -7.35 0.86 6.74
C ALA A 113 -7.68 2.35 6.60
N PHE A 114 -7.91 2.82 5.37
CA PHE A 114 -8.31 4.19 5.09
C PHE A 114 -9.70 4.54 5.65
N GLY A 115 -10.73 3.83 5.20
CA GLY A 115 -12.13 4.17 5.45
C GLY A 115 -12.49 4.07 6.93
N SER A 116 -11.91 3.10 7.63
CA SER A 116 -12.14 2.91 9.06
C SER A 116 -11.52 4.00 9.93
N GLY A 117 -10.72 4.92 9.36
CA GLY A 117 -10.22 6.11 10.03
C GLY A 117 -11.31 7.01 10.60
N VAL A 118 -12.54 6.94 10.07
CA VAL A 118 -13.72 7.65 10.61
C VAL A 118 -14.08 7.23 12.03
N THR A 119 -13.59 6.07 12.50
CA THR A 119 -13.72 5.59 13.90
C THR A 119 -12.71 6.25 14.84
N ALA A 120 -12.39 7.53 14.60
CA ALA A 120 -11.30 8.25 15.26
C ALA A 120 -9.92 7.57 15.12
N GLY A 121 -9.73 6.75 14.07
CA GLY A 121 -8.49 6.03 13.78
C GLY A 121 -8.31 4.71 14.53
N ILE A 122 -9.21 4.35 15.46
CA ILE A 122 -9.08 3.13 16.28
C ILE A 122 -9.02 1.88 15.40
N TRP A 123 -9.96 1.76 14.45
CA TRP A 123 -10.00 0.58 13.59
C TRP A 123 -8.87 0.60 12.54
N THR A 124 -8.40 1.77 12.10
CA THR A 124 -7.19 1.85 11.27
C THR A 124 -5.99 1.26 12.00
N VAL A 125 -5.78 1.61 13.28
CA VAL A 125 -4.71 1.03 14.11
C VAL A 125 -4.85 -0.49 14.18
N TRP A 126 -6.05 -1.00 14.46
CA TRP A 126 -6.30 -2.44 14.50
C TRP A 126 -5.95 -3.13 13.17
N VAL A 127 -6.36 -2.57 12.03
CA VAL A 127 -6.05 -3.12 10.70
C VAL A 127 -4.53 -3.16 10.47
N MET A 128 -3.79 -2.09 10.78
CA MET A 128 -2.34 -2.05 10.58
C MET A 128 -1.62 -3.08 11.47
N VAL A 129 -2.00 -3.16 12.75
CA VAL A 129 -1.39 -4.09 13.71
C VAL A 129 -1.69 -5.54 13.33
N PHE A 130 -2.94 -5.85 13.02
CA PHE A 130 -3.38 -7.20 12.69
C PHE A 130 -2.70 -7.74 11.43
N ASN A 131 -2.63 -6.95 10.35
CA ASN A 131 -1.93 -7.36 9.14
C ASN A 131 -0.41 -7.47 9.37
N GLY A 132 0.15 -6.61 10.21
CA GLY A 132 1.54 -6.73 10.67
C GLY A 132 1.81 -8.06 11.37
N LEU A 133 1.01 -8.39 12.39
CA LEU A 133 1.11 -9.66 13.13
C LEU A 133 1.01 -10.87 12.21
N MET A 134 0.08 -10.85 11.25
CA MET A 134 -0.13 -11.94 10.29
C MET A 134 1.08 -12.13 9.37
N LEU A 135 1.55 -11.06 8.71
CA LEU A 135 2.74 -11.14 7.84
C LEU A 135 3.97 -11.59 8.63
N GLY A 136 4.15 -11.01 9.81
CA GLY A 136 5.22 -11.38 10.73
C GLY A 136 5.19 -12.85 11.10
N GLY A 137 4.04 -13.36 11.54
CA GLY A 137 3.88 -14.74 11.97
C GLY A 137 4.15 -15.74 10.84
N LEU A 138 3.63 -15.49 9.64
CA LEU A 138 3.93 -16.33 8.45
C LEU A 138 5.43 -16.29 8.09
N THR A 139 6.06 -15.11 8.16
CA THR A 139 7.50 -14.95 7.92
C THR A 139 8.34 -15.71 8.97
N GLY A 140 7.95 -15.63 10.24
CA GLY A 140 8.62 -16.37 11.33
C GLY A 140 8.48 -17.88 11.17
N LEU A 141 7.28 -18.33 10.82
CA LEU A 141 6.97 -19.75 10.64
C LEU A 141 7.75 -20.35 9.46
N THR A 142 7.74 -19.68 8.31
CA THR A 142 8.54 -20.11 7.14
C THR A 142 10.04 -20.10 7.43
N GLY A 143 10.52 -19.11 8.19
CA GLY A 143 11.90 -19.09 8.69
C GLY A 143 12.22 -20.29 9.58
N HIS A 144 11.31 -20.70 10.47
CA HIS A 144 11.50 -21.85 11.37
C HIS A 144 11.63 -23.17 10.61
N TYR A 145 10.73 -23.40 9.64
CA TYR A 145 10.71 -24.65 8.86
C TYR A 145 11.72 -24.68 7.69
N GLY A 146 12.47 -23.59 7.50
CA GLY A 146 13.57 -23.53 6.53
C GLY A 146 13.15 -23.16 5.10
N VAL A 147 11.92 -22.66 4.91
CA VAL A 147 11.36 -22.24 3.61
C VAL A 147 11.22 -20.71 3.49
N GLY A 148 11.89 -19.97 4.38
CA GLY A 148 11.80 -18.51 4.41
C GLY A 148 12.43 -17.84 3.19
N TRP A 149 13.45 -18.44 2.58
CA TRP A 149 14.13 -17.84 1.43
C TRP A 149 13.24 -17.83 0.19
N GLU A 150 12.53 -18.93 -0.05
CA GLU A 150 11.56 -19.09 -1.12
C GLU A 150 10.41 -18.08 -0.99
N LEU A 151 9.92 -17.86 0.24
CA LEU A 151 8.95 -16.81 0.53
C LEU A 151 9.48 -15.42 0.16
N TRP A 152 10.71 -15.08 0.57
CA TRP A 152 11.28 -13.78 0.27
C TRP A 152 11.57 -13.58 -1.22
N GLU A 153 11.98 -14.62 -1.94
CA GLU A 153 12.13 -14.59 -3.39
C GLU A 153 10.79 -14.32 -4.10
N PHE A 154 9.70 -14.91 -3.60
CA PHE A 154 8.36 -14.63 -4.11
C PHE A 154 7.94 -13.18 -3.81
N VAL A 155 8.09 -12.73 -2.56
CA VAL A 155 7.58 -11.43 -2.09
C VAL A 155 8.38 -10.25 -2.64
N ILE A 156 9.70 -10.37 -2.81
CA ILE A 156 10.57 -9.21 -3.11
C ILE A 156 10.16 -8.44 -4.36
N GLY A 157 9.63 -9.14 -5.39
CA GLY A 157 9.25 -8.54 -6.66
C GLY A 157 8.18 -7.45 -6.53
N HIS A 158 7.22 -7.63 -5.63
CA HIS A 158 6.04 -6.75 -5.51
C HIS A 158 5.90 -6.11 -4.11
N GLY A 159 6.45 -6.73 -3.07
CA GLY A 159 6.18 -6.40 -1.67
C GLY A 159 6.53 -4.96 -1.29
N VAL A 160 7.56 -4.36 -1.89
CA VAL A 160 7.92 -2.95 -1.61
C VAL A 160 6.81 -2.00 -2.03
N VAL A 161 6.24 -2.19 -3.23
CA VAL A 161 5.15 -1.35 -3.75
C VAL A 161 3.89 -1.57 -2.93
N GLU A 162 3.57 -2.83 -2.65
CA GLU A 162 2.37 -3.21 -1.90
C GLU A 162 2.36 -2.65 -0.47
N LEU A 163 3.42 -2.90 0.31
CA LEU A 163 3.54 -2.39 1.67
C LEU A 163 3.50 -0.86 1.70
N SER A 164 4.15 -0.20 0.72
CA SER A 164 4.08 1.26 0.59
C SER A 164 2.64 1.74 0.43
N VAL A 165 1.84 1.06 -0.39
CA VAL A 165 0.42 1.40 -0.59
C VAL A 165 -0.39 1.20 0.70
N ILE A 166 -0.19 0.07 1.39
CA ILE A 166 -0.88 -0.22 2.66
C ILE A 166 -0.54 0.87 3.70
N PHE A 167 0.72 1.29 3.80
CA PHE A 167 1.15 2.35 4.73
C PHE A 167 0.57 3.72 4.35
N ILE A 168 0.49 4.04 3.05
CA ILE A 168 -0.16 5.26 2.57
C ILE A 168 -1.65 5.25 2.96
N ALA A 169 -2.32 4.11 2.77
CA ALA A 169 -3.74 3.97 3.08
C ALA A 169 -4.03 4.03 4.59
N GLY A 170 -3.21 3.35 5.41
CA GLY A 170 -3.24 3.46 6.86
C GLY A 170 -2.96 4.88 7.34
N GLY A 171 -1.95 5.55 6.77
CA GLY A 171 -1.64 6.94 7.11
C GLY A 171 -2.79 7.90 6.75
N ALA A 172 -3.46 7.68 5.63
CA ALA A 172 -4.66 8.41 5.26
C ALA A 172 -5.80 8.18 6.29
N GLY A 173 -6.02 6.94 6.73
CA GLY A 173 -6.99 6.60 7.78
C GLY A 173 -6.67 7.26 9.13
N LEU A 174 -5.41 7.22 9.56
CA LEU A 174 -4.95 7.91 10.78
C LEU A 174 -5.13 9.43 10.68
N SER A 175 -4.92 10.02 9.49
CA SER A 175 -5.19 11.44 9.27
C SER A 175 -6.67 11.80 9.40
N LEU A 176 -7.60 10.90 9.03
CA LEU A 176 -9.04 11.11 9.28
C LEU A 176 -9.34 11.06 10.77
N GLY A 177 -8.81 10.05 11.45
CA GLY A 177 -8.99 9.88 12.89
C GLY A 177 -8.47 11.08 13.68
N TRP A 178 -7.29 11.57 13.31
CA TRP A 178 -6.69 12.76 13.90
C TRP A 178 -7.55 14.02 13.74
N ALA A 179 -8.20 14.21 12.59
CA ALA A 179 -9.09 15.35 12.37
C ALA A 179 -10.34 15.32 13.26
N ILE A 180 -10.79 14.14 13.67
CA ILE A 180 -11.91 13.96 14.62
C ILE A 180 -11.44 14.26 16.05
N LEU A 181 -10.27 13.73 16.43
CA LEU A 181 -9.71 13.86 17.78
C LEU A 181 -9.20 15.28 18.06
N ARG A 182 -8.58 15.92 17.07
CA ARG A 182 -7.94 17.24 17.20
C ARG A 182 -8.36 18.17 16.04
N PRO A 183 -9.62 18.64 16.01
CA PRO A 183 -10.14 19.46 14.91
C PRO A 183 -9.61 20.91 14.90
N GLY A 184 -8.93 21.35 15.96
CA GLY A 184 -8.48 22.74 16.11
C GLY A 184 -9.67 23.68 16.29
N LEU A 185 -9.71 24.76 15.50
CA LEU A 185 -10.79 25.76 15.52
C LEU A 185 -12.02 25.37 14.69
N LEU A 186 -11.96 24.25 13.97
CA LEU A 186 -13.05 23.78 13.13
C LEU A 186 -14.02 22.91 13.94
N ARG A 187 -15.28 22.83 13.50
CA ARG A 187 -16.16 21.75 13.97
C ARG A 187 -15.59 20.43 13.47
N ARG A 188 -15.76 19.35 14.26
CA ARG A 188 -15.26 18.00 13.90
C ARG A 188 -15.69 17.55 12.50
N ARG A 189 -16.94 17.86 12.11
CA ARG A 189 -17.47 17.54 10.77
C ARG A 189 -16.70 18.25 9.65
N ASP A 190 -16.37 19.52 9.85
CA ASP A 190 -15.65 20.33 8.85
C ASP A 190 -14.19 19.91 8.76
N ALA A 191 -13.55 19.67 9.91
CA ALA A 191 -12.19 19.12 9.98
C ALA A 191 -12.09 17.77 9.26
N LEU A 192 -13.04 16.87 9.53
CA LEU A 192 -13.14 15.57 8.88
C LEU A 192 -13.35 15.70 7.37
N ALA A 193 -14.24 16.59 6.92
CA ALA A 193 -14.48 16.81 5.50
C ALA A 193 -13.21 17.31 4.77
N LEU A 194 -12.44 18.21 5.40
CA LEU A 194 -11.18 18.70 4.85
C LEU A 194 -10.12 17.58 4.79
N ALA A 195 -9.98 16.80 5.86
CA ALA A 195 -9.08 15.66 5.92
C ALA A 195 -9.48 14.57 4.90
N ALA A 196 -10.77 14.31 4.72
CA ALA A 196 -11.29 13.36 3.74
C ALA A 196 -10.94 13.77 2.31
N ARG A 197 -11.17 15.04 1.92
CA ARG A 197 -10.78 15.54 0.59
C ARG A 197 -9.28 15.43 0.32
N ARG A 198 -8.45 15.56 1.36
CA ARG A 198 -7.00 15.38 1.25
C ARG A 198 -6.62 13.91 1.16
N SER A 199 -7.25 13.06 1.97
CA SER A 199 -6.96 11.63 2.07
C SER A 199 -7.44 10.85 0.85
N VAL A 200 -8.61 11.16 0.29
CA VAL A 200 -9.08 10.56 -0.98
C VAL A 200 -8.06 10.80 -2.11
N ARG A 201 -7.40 11.97 -2.13
CA ARG A 201 -6.33 12.26 -3.09
C ARG A 201 -5.08 11.39 -2.90
N LEU A 202 -4.78 10.94 -1.68
CA LEU A 202 -3.73 9.93 -1.43
C LEU A 202 -4.15 8.54 -1.92
N ILE A 203 -5.42 8.17 -1.71
CA ILE A 203 -5.93 6.84 -2.06
C ILE A 203 -6.06 6.64 -3.58
N MET A 204 -6.26 7.71 -4.36
CA MET A 204 -6.42 7.61 -5.82
C MET A 204 -5.30 6.83 -6.53
N MET A 205 -4.06 6.89 -6.03
CA MET A 205 -2.94 6.15 -6.63
C MET A 205 -2.72 4.75 -6.03
N CYS A 206 -3.39 4.42 -4.92
CA CYS A 206 -3.25 3.11 -4.28
C CYS A 206 -3.70 1.98 -5.21
N VAL A 207 -4.85 2.12 -5.88
CA VAL A 207 -5.37 1.06 -6.76
C VAL A 207 -4.45 0.79 -7.97
N PRO A 208 -4.02 1.80 -8.77
CA PRO A 208 -3.09 1.54 -9.86
C PRO A 208 -1.76 0.91 -9.41
N LEU A 209 -1.24 1.30 -8.24
CA LEU A 209 -0.01 0.73 -7.69
C LEU A 209 -0.20 -0.72 -7.20
N LEU A 210 -1.36 -1.05 -6.63
CA LEU A 210 -1.70 -2.43 -6.26
C LEU A 210 -1.96 -3.30 -7.49
N VAL A 211 -2.51 -2.75 -8.57
CA VAL A 211 -2.64 -3.46 -9.85
C VAL A 211 -1.27 -3.78 -10.43
N LEU A 212 -0.34 -2.83 -10.37
CA LEU A 212 1.05 -3.07 -10.74
C LEU A 212 1.68 -4.17 -9.86
N ALA A 213 1.53 -4.09 -8.54
CA ALA A 213 2.06 -5.08 -7.60
C ALA A 213 1.47 -6.47 -7.85
N GLY A 214 0.14 -6.59 -7.97
CA GLY A 214 -0.55 -7.85 -8.26
C GLY A 214 -0.16 -8.44 -9.61
N THR A 215 0.13 -7.62 -10.63
CA THR A 215 0.65 -8.10 -11.91
C THR A 215 2.06 -8.70 -11.74
N ILE A 216 2.93 -8.04 -10.99
CA ILE A 216 4.26 -8.59 -10.68
C ILE A 216 4.13 -9.89 -9.89
N GLU A 217 3.25 -9.93 -8.89
CA GLU A 217 2.93 -11.10 -8.09
C GLU A 217 2.40 -12.27 -8.94
N GLY A 218 1.49 -12.01 -9.89
CA GLY A 218 0.89 -13.07 -10.69
C GLY A 218 1.84 -13.70 -11.71
N PHE A 219 2.70 -12.87 -12.31
CA PHE A 219 3.45 -13.27 -13.50
C PHE A 219 4.95 -13.42 -13.25
N ILE A 220 5.53 -12.68 -12.29
CA ILE A 220 6.97 -12.68 -12.04
C ILE A 220 7.31 -13.51 -10.79
N SER A 221 6.59 -13.29 -9.69
CA SER A 221 6.89 -13.95 -8.41
C SER A 221 6.87 -15.49 -8.45
N PRO A 222 5.82 -16.17 -8.95
CA PRO A 222 5.73 -17.64 -9.01
C PRO A 222 6.48 -18.24 -10.21
N SER A 223 7.15 -17.42 -11.04
CA SER A 223 7.79 -17.94 -12.25
C SER A 223 9.13 -18.60 -11.94
N GLU A 224 9.21 -19.91 -12.15
CA GLU A 224 10.44 -20.70 -12.03
C GLU A 224 11.46 -20.39 -13.15
N THR A 225 10.97 -19.98 -14.32
CA THR A 225 11.81 -19.62 -15.47
C THR A 225 12.52 -18.28 -15.31
N ILE A 226 12.09 -17.46 -14.35
CA ILE A 226 12.69 -16.15 -14.08
C ILE A 226 13.71 -16.32 -12.96
N PRO A 227 15.00 -16.09 -13.21
CA PRO A 227 16.03 -16.21 -12.18
C PRO A 227 15.78 -15.26 -11.01
N ALA A 228 16.14 -15.69 -9.79
CA ALA A 228 15.96 -14.89 -8.58
C ALA A 228 16.48 -13.46 -8.73
N PHE A 229 17.70 -13.25 -9.26
CA PHE A 229 18.28 -11.91 -9.41
C PHE A 229 17.41 -10.93 -10.23
N VAL A 230 16.62 -11.44 -11.18
CA VAL A 230 15.68 -10.62 -11.96
C VAL A 230 14.50 -10.20 -11.08
N LYS A 231 13.94 -11.11 -10.27
CA LYS A 231 12.88 -10.81 -9.30
C LYS A 231 13.33 -9.75 -8.30
N TRP A 232 14.55 -9.88 -7.77
CA TRP A 232 15.19 -8.88 -6.92
C TRP A 232 15.37 -7.53 -7.65
N GLY A 233 15.82 -7.55 -8.90
CA GLY A 233 15.95 -6.36 -9.73
C GLY A 233 14.61 -5.64 -9.96
N VAL A 234 13.53 -6.38 -10.18
CA VAL A 234 12.16 -5.82 -10.30
C VAL A 234 11.72 -5.18 -9.00
N GLY A 235 11.90 -5.86 -7.86
CA GLY A 235 11.55 -5.33 -6.54
C GLY A 235 12.31 -4.05 -6.19
N ILE A 236 13.64 -4.08 -6.32
CA ILE A 236 14.50 -2.92 -6.08
C ILE A 236 14.20 -1.80 -7.07
N GLY A 237 14.03 -2.11 -8.35
CA GLY A 237 13.77 -1.12 -9.40
C GLY A 237 12.43 -0.41 -9.22
N THR A 238 11.36 -1.16 -8.97
CA THR A 238 10.02 -0.60 -8.73
C THR A 238 9.97 0.17 -7.41
N GLY A 239 10.59 -0.35 -6.35
CA GLY A 239 10.73 0.33 -5.06
C GLY A 239 11.51 1.64 -5.17
N ALA A 240 12.70 1.62 -5.77
CA ALA A 240 13.52 2.81 -5.98
C ALA A 240 12.83 3.83 -6.89
N GLY A 241 12.14 3.37 -7.94
CA GLY A 241 11.32 4.21 -8.80
C GLY A 241 10.19 4.90 -8.02
N LEU A 242 9.44 4.14 -7.22
CA LEU A 242 8.36 4.65 -6.38
C LEU A 242 8.88 5.68 -5.37
N TYR A 243 9.87 5.33 -4.55
CA TYR A 243 10.38 6.24 -3.53
C TYR A 243 11.14 7.43 -4.12
N GLY A 244 11.88 7.25 -5.23
CA GLY A 244 12.47 8.35 -5.98
C GLY A 244 11.40 9.35 -6.43
N TYR A 245 10.30 8.86 -7.00
CA TYR A 245 9.14 9.68 -7.36
C TYR A 245 8.49 10.35 -6.14
N LEU A 246 8.20 9.62 -5.07
CA LEU A 246 7.54 10.14 -3.87
C LEU A 246 8.39 11.18 -3.13
N LEU A 247 9.70 11.02 -3.09
CA LEU A 247 10.61 11.88 -2.32
C LEU A 247 11.11 13.09 -3.13
N LEU A 248 11.36 12.92 -4.44
CA LEU A 248 11.97 13.93 -5.30
C LEU A 248 10.96 14.63 -6.21
N GLY A 249 9.88 13.95 -6.60
CA GLY A 249 8.87 14.47 -7.52
C GLY A 249 8.26 15.79 -7.03
N GLY A 250 8.11 16.75 -7.95
CA GLY A 250 7.48 18.04 -7.65
C GLY A 250 8.25 18.96 -6.69
N ARG A 251 9.53 18.71 -6.38
CA ARG A 251 10.38 19.69 -5.67
C ARG A 251 10.63 20.90 -6.57
N SER A 252 10.34 22.11 -6.08
CA SER A 252 10.78 23.33 -6.75
C SER A 252 12.28 23.48 -6.50
N ARG A 253 13.11 23.58 -7.55
CA ARG A 253 14.50 24.07 -7.37
C ARG A 253 14.40 25.45 -6.72
N LYS A 254 14.99 25.63 -5.54
CA LYS A 254 15.26 26.98 -5.01
C LYS A 254 16.16 27.65 -6.05
N VAL A 255 15.62 28.59 -6.83
CA VAL A 255 16.47 29.53 -7.54
C VAL A 255 17.09 30.38 -6.44
N MET A 256 18.37 30.15 -6.19
CA MET A 256 19.17 30.99 -5.31
C MET A 256 19.21 32.35 -6.01
N ARG A 257 18.36 33.28 -5.58
CA ARG A 257 18.52 34.68 -5.99
C ARG A 257 19.77 35.15 -5.26
N GLU A 258 20.88 35.22 -5.99
CA GLU A 258 22.01 36.04 -5.61
C GLU A 258 21.50 37.48 -5.52
N THR A 259 21.37 37.97 -4.30
CA THR A 259 21.19 39.39 -4.02
C THR A 259 22.58 40.00 -4.08
N THR A 260 22.94 40.56 -5.23
CA THR A 260 23.91 41.66 -5.35
C THR A 260 23.22 42.99 -5.13
#